data_AF-A0AA37IIR6-F1
#
_entry.id   AF-A0AA37IIR6-F1
#
_cell.length_a   1.000
_cell.length_b   1.000
_cell.length_c   1.000
_cell.angle_alpha   90.00
_cell.angle_beta   90.00
_cell.angle_gamma   90.00
#
_symmetry.space_group_name_H-M   'P 1'
#
loop_
_entity.id
_entity.type
_entity.pdbx_description
1 polymer ?
#
loop_
_entity_poly.entity_id
_entity_poly.type
_entity_poly.pdbx_seq_one_letter_code
_entity_poly.pdbx_strand_id
1 'polypeptide(L)'
;MGSILEMLIVLVGAALLTVQGIKEDIAAKRQNLLQIEGQNIASINSALGSYITNNYASLIPVGYSQTTSTPIAAPTLAQLSAQSNNKVTFKNGPFWGGTYQIALAVVPDNCSTAAGNCHIASQIYPSLPLISMTDKTADIAGAGILAAAGGAQFGYSTNRAPATVTGIHGGWTLPNPVGSKAGMVLAINGFGADGNSPYYRRDGALPLTGTMNANNQDIQNAGNVTAKTLKLPAGNTLQMANGTIYYGDDTNAAVRTKGTLYVQNYSGSAPAPISVGNVTSNGTVSAVTVTGTTVNATVANINSAASNCSWNGVTIRNNQLFVCNKFGNWVGASSLVSNQSADAQYSGWYNGWGVYPPACGPGGSAWYRITPQSITTDYSNRNPPISGARYTMGWNGSQWILQIYNVLADGANSLIPDQLGLQAQIDVGCTYANQ
;
A
#
# COMPACT_ATOMS: atom_id res chain seq x y z
N MET A 1 82.64 46.02 45.92
CA MET A 1 81.79 46.20 47.11
C MET A 1 80.54 46.92 46.65
N GLY A 2 79.44 46.20 46.40
CA GLY A 2 78.16 46.83 46.10
C GLY A 2 77.74 47.66 47.30
N SER A 3 77.35 48.91 47.06
CA SER A 3 76.93 49.82 48.12
C SER A 3 75.74 49.22 48.87
N ILE A 4 75.64 49.45 50.19
CA ILE A 4 74.47 49.07 50.99
C ILE A 4 73.16 49.54 50.32
N LEU A 5 73.22 50.65 49.58
CA LEU A 5 72.11 51.20 48.80
C LEU A 5 71.64 50.26 47.66
N GLU A 6 72.55 49.60 46.94
CA GLU A 6 72.20 48.67 45.85
C GLU A 6 71.57 47.39 46.40
N MET A 7 72.08 46.87 47.52
CA MET A 7 71.48 45.70 48.19
C MET A 7 70.04 46.00 48.66
N LEU A 8 69.79 47.22 49.13
CA LEU A 8 68.46 47.64 49.60
C LEU A 8 67.47 47.78 48.45
N ILE A 9 67.89 48.32 47.30
CA ILE A 9 67.04 48.43 46.10
C ILE A 9 66.70 47.05 45.53
N VAL A 10 67.67 46.12 45.49
CA VAL A 10 67.43 44.74 45.00
C VAL A 10 66.47 43.98 45.91
N LEU A 11 66.60 44.13 47.24
CA LEU A 11 65.69 43.52 48.21
C LEU A 11 64.25 44.04 48.09
N VAL A 12 64.08 45.36 47.92
CA VAL A 12 62.75 45.97 47.74
C VAL A 12 62.15 45.56 46.39
N GLY A 13 62.95 45.51 45.32
CA GLY A 13 62.52 45.04 44.01
C GLY A 13 62.06 43.58 44.01
N ALA A 14 62.83 42.69 44.65
CA ALA A 14 62.47 41.28 44.79
C ALA A 14 61.22 41.08 45.67
N ALA A 15 61.06 41.86 46.74
CA ALA A 15 59.86 41.83 47.58
C ALA A 15 58.60 42.32 46.82
N LEU A 16 58.71 43.37 46.01
CA LEU A 16 57.59 43.86 45.20
C LEU A 16 57.19 42.86 44.11
N LEU A 17 58.16 42.25 43.43
CA LEU A 17 57.91 41.25 42.38
C LEU A 17 57.32 39.94 42.96
N THR A 18 57.79 39.49 44.12
CA THR A 18 57.20 38.32 44.80
C THR A 18 55.78 38.59 45.28
N VAL A 19 55.50 39.78 45.81
CA VAL A 19 54.13 40.19 46.18
C VAL A 19 53.22 40.29 44.95
N GLN A 20 53.72 40.78 43.81
CA GLN A 20 52.96 40.79 42.55
C GLN A 20 52.68 39.38 42.05
N GLY A 21 53.68 38.48 42.05
CA GLY A 21 53.50 37.08 41.63
C GLY A 21 52.51 36.31 42.52
N ILE A 22 52.54 36.52 43.84
CA ILE A 22 51.56 35.92 44.76
C ILE A 22 50.14 36.46 44.49
N LYS A 23 50.00 37.76 44.20
CA LYS A 23 48.69 38.36 43.87
C LYS A 23 48.12 37.79 42.56
N GLU A 24 48.95 37.61 41.54
CA GLU A 24 48.52 37.02 40.27
C GLU A 24 48.14 35.54 40.40
N ASP A 25 48.90 34.75 41.16
CA ASP A 25 48.58 33.34 41.42
C ASP A 25 47.26 33.19 42.22
N ILE A 26 47.03 34.03 43.22
CA ILE A 26 45.77 34.06 43.98
C ILE A 26 44.60 34.46 43.06
N ALA A 27 44.79 35.44 42.17
CA ALA A 27 43.78 35.85 41.21
C ALA A 27 43.43 34.72 40.23
N ALA A 28 44.44 34.03 39.68
CA ALA A 28 44.25 32.90 38.77
C ALA A 28 43.53 31.72 39.44
N LYS A 29 43.93 31.36 40.67
CA LYS A 29 43.25 30.31 41.46
C LYS A 29 41.80 30.68 41.74
N ARG A 30 41.52 31.94 42.06
CA ARG A 30 40.15 32.42 42.29
C ARG A 30 39.31 32.36 41.02
N GLN A 31 39.85 32.77 39.88
CA GLN A 31 39.14 32.63 38.59
C GLN A 31 38.84 31.18 38.28
N ASN A 32 39.78 30.26 38.51
CA ASN A 32 39.57 28.82 38.33
C ASN A 32 38.44 28.29 39.23
N LEU A 33 38.43 28.65 40.52
CA LEU A 33 37.33 28.29 41.42
C LEU A 33 35.98 28.81 40.94
N LEU A 34 35.91 30.05 40.44
CA LEU A 34 34.68 30.62 39.88
C LEU A 34 34.22 29.88 38.62
N GLN A 35 35.15 29.47 37.75
CA GLN A 35 34.84 28.68 36.56
C GLN A 35 34.32 27.28 36.92
N ILE A 36 34.99 26.58 37.83
CA ILE A 36 34.56 25.27 38.33
C ILE A 36 33.15 25.37 38.93
N GLU A 37 32.90 26.41 39.70
CA GLU A 37 31.59 26.64 40.31
C GLU A 37 30.50 26.93 39.26
N GLY A 38 30.82 27.70 38.21
CA GLY A 38 29.91 27.90 37.07
C GLY A 38 29.58 26.59 36.35
N GLN A 39 30.57 25.73 36.14
CA GLN A 39 30.37 24.39 35.58
C GLN A 39 29.57 23.48 36.51
N ASN A 40 29.77 23.58 37.82
CA ASN A 40 28.99 22.83 38.80
C ASN A 40 27.49 23.21 38.74
N ILE A 41 27.18 24.50 38.72
CA ILE A 41 25.78 24.96 38.56
C ILE A 41 25.23 24.55 37.20
N ALA A 42 26.04 24.57 36.14
CA ALA A 42 25.62 24.11 34.81
C ALA A 42 25.26 22.63 34.81
N SER A 43 26.01 21.80 35.53
CA SER A 43 25.68 20.38 35.72
C SER A 43 24.37 20.19 36.49
N ILE A 44 24.10 21.01 37.51
CA ILE A 44 22.82 20.96 38.24
C ILE A 44 21.67 21.40 37.31
N ASN A 45 21.87 22.48 36.55
CA ASN A 45 20.87 22.99 35.61
C ASN A 45 20.55 21.96 34.49
N SER A 46 21.56 21.23 34.02
CA SER A 46 21.37 20.12 33.07
C SER A 46 20.59 18.95 33.70
N ALA A 47 20.88 18.60 34.96
CA ALA A 47 20.11 17.59 35.70
C ALA A 47 18.66 18.04 35.92
N LEU A 48 18.43 19.33 36.17
CA LEU A 48 17.09 19.91 36.29
C LEU A 48 16.31 19.81 34.98
N GLY A 49 16.93 20.09 33.83
CA GLY A 49 16.32 19.87 32.52
C GLY A 49 15.94 18.41 32.27
N SER A 50 16.80 17.47 32.68
CA SER A 50 16.52 16.04 32.61
C SER A 50 15.36 15.63 33.52
N TYR A 51 15.30 16.16 34.74
CA TYR A 51 14.19 15.95 35.68
C TYR A 51 12.86 16.44 35.08
N ILE A 52 12.83 17.65 34.53
CA ILE A 52 11.63 18.22 33.90
C ILE A 52 11.16 17.33 32.75
N THR A 53 12.09 16.91 31.89
CA THR A 53 11.78 16.02 30.76
C THR A 53 11.20 14.68 31.22
N ASN A 54 11.81 14.06 32.23
CA ASN A 54 11.39 12.75 32.73
C ASN A 54 10.07 12.80 33.52
N ASN A 55 9.78 13.90 34.21
CA ASN A 55 8.61 14.03 35.08
C ASN A 55 7.52 14.93 34.47
N TYR A 56 7.66 15.34 33.20
CA TYR A 56 6.79 16.34 32.58
C TYR A 56 5.31 15.98 32.68
N ALA A 57 4.93 14.72 32.42
CA ALA A 57 3.54 14.27 32.50
C ALA A 57 2.97 14.31 33.94
N SER A 58 3.82 14.22 34.95
CA SER A 58 3.42 14.38 36.35
C SER A 58 3.33 15.86 36.75
N LEU A 59 4.18 16.71 36.16
CA LEU A 59 4.23 18.14 36.44
C LEU A 59 3.11 18.90 35.69
N ILE A 60 2.79 18.48 34.47
CA ILE A 60 1.71 19.00 33.62
C ILE A 60 0.86 17.80 33.16
N PRO A 61 -0.16 17.40 33.94
CA PRO A 61 -1.02 16.27 33.62
C PRO A 61 -1.96 16.56 32.44
N VAL A 62 -2.52 15.51 31.85
CA VAL A 62 -3.51 15.64 30.77
C VAL A 62 -4.70 16.48 31.24
N GLY A 63 -5.12 17.44 30.42
CA GLY A 63 -6.20 18.37 30.75
C GLY A 63 -5.76 19.58 31.58
N TYR A 64 -4.48 19.71 31.91
CA TYR A 64 -3.95 20.88 32.60
C TYR A 64 -4.16 22.15 31.76
N SER A 65 -4.61 23.21 32.43
CA SER A 65 -4.76 24.56 31.91
C SER A 65 -4.54 25.56 33.04
N GLN A 66 -3.92 26.69 32.73
CA GLN A 66 -3.74 27.80 33.66
C GLN A 66 -4.01 29.14 32.96
N THR A 67 -4.49 30.12 33.70
CA THR A 67 -4.64 31.51 33.22
C THR A 67 -3.40 32.33 33.51
N THR A 68 -2.77 32.10 34.67
CA THR A 68 -1.55 32.76 35.11
C THR A 68 -0.46 31.73 35.39
N SER A 69 0.78 32.10 35.15
CA SER A 69 1.96 31.28 35.41
C SER A 69 2.02 30.89 36.89
N THR A 70 1.87 29.60 37.17
CA THR A 70 1.87 29.08 38.53
C THR A 70 3.23 28.44 38.89
N PRO A 71 3.81 28.77 40.06
CA PRO A 71 4.93 28.03 40.60
C PRO A 71 4.53 26.58 40.90
N ILE A 72 5.42 25.63 40.58
CA ILE A 72 5.25 24.22 40.90
C ILE A 72 6.36 23.78 41.86
N ALA A 73 6.13 22.65 42.54
CA ALA A 73 7.09 22.12 43.51
C ALA A 73 8.44 21.84 42.84
N ALA A 74 9.49 22.49 43.35
CA ALA A 74 10.84 22.30 42.87
C ALA A 74 11.45 20.99 43.40
N PRO A 75 12.23 20.25 42.59
CA PRO A 75 12.96 19.08 43.05
C PRO A 75 14.09 19.46 44.00
N THR A 76 14.43 18.55 44.90
CA THR A 76 15.63 18.63 45.75
C THR A 76 16.89 18.28 44.94
N LEU A 77 18.05 18.77 45.37
CA LEU A 77 19.34 18.40 44.77
C LEU A 77 19.59 16.88 44.81
N ALA A 78 19.10 16.19 45.84
CA ALA A 78 19.18 14.73 45.95
C ALA A 78 18.30 14.01 44.92
N GLN A 79 17.11 14.53 44.63
CA GLN A 79 16.27 14.01 43.54
C GLN A 79 16.93 14.24 42.17
N LEU A 80 17.55 15.41 41.98
CA LEU A 80 18.30 15.71 40.76
C LEU A 80 19.51 14.79 40.59
N SER A 81 20.28 14.50 41.65
CA SER A 81 21.44 13.60 41.54
C SER A 81 21.01 12.16 41.25
N ALA A 82 19.91 11.70 41.84
CA ALA A 82 19.38 10.36 41.62
C ALA A 82 18.86 10.14 40.19
N GLN A 83 18.31 11.18 39.56
CA GLN A 83 17.75 11.12 38.20
C GLN A 83 18.69 11.66 37.11
N SER A 84 19.83 12.25 37.50
CA SER A 84 20.86 12.69 36.56
C SER A 84 21.51 11.47 35.89
N ASN A 85 21.67 11.54 34.56
CA ASN A 85 22.38 10.52 33.79
C ASN A 85 23.82 10.28 34.27
N ASN A 86 24.44 11.28 34.93
CA ASN A 86 25.83 11.21 35.37
C ASN A 86 25.99 10.82 36.86
N LYS A 87 24.89 10.62 37.60
CA LYS A 87 24.86 10.26 39.05
C LYS A 87 25.87 11.05 39.92
N VAL A 88 26.01 12.34 39.65
CA VAL A 88 26.95 13.21 40.38
C VAL A 88 26.31 13.70 41.67
N THR A 89 27.00 13.56 42.80
CA THR A 89 26.56 14.15 44.07
C THR A 89 26.78 15.66 44.04
N PHE A 90 25.70 16.43 44.10
CA PHE A 90 25.77 17.89 44.15
C PHE A 90 26.04 18.40 45.57
N LYS A 91 26.88 19.43 45.70
CA LYS A 91 27.03 20.16 46.96
C LYS A 91 25.78 20.98 47.25
N ASN A 92 25.49 21.21 48.53
CA ASN A 92 24.27 21.92 48.96
C ASN A 92 24.29 23.44 48.67
N GLY A 93 25.44 24.00 48.30
CA GLY A 93 25.59 25.42 48.00
C GLY A 93 26.95 25.75 47.41
N PRO A 94 27.14 27.02 46.99
CA PRO A 94 28.36 27.46 46.35
C PRO A 94 29.51 27.64 47.34
N PHE A 95 30.75 27.69 46.84
CA PHE A 95 31.94 27.80 47.70
C PHE A 95 32.01 29.08 48.56
N TRP A 96 31.28 30.14 48.20
CA TRP A 96 31.24 31.40 48.97
C TRP A 96 30.14 31.44 50.05
N GLY A 97 29.38 30.34 50.22
CA GLY A 97 28.34 30.22 51.23
C GLY A 97 26.92 30.45 50.72
N GLY A 98 25.93 30.04 51.53
CA GLY A 98 24.53 29.97 51.14
C GLY A 98 24.13 28.57 50.64
N THR A 99 23.00 28.50 49.95
CA THR A 99 22.41 27.26 49.40
C THR A 99 21.95 27.50 47.97
N TYR A 100 21.90 26.45 47.14
CA TYR A 100 21.22 26.57 45.85
C TYR A 100 19.71 26.54 46.04
N GLN A 101 19.03 27.42 45.33
CA GLN A 101 17.57 27.51 45.25
C GLN A 101 17.16 27.11 43.83
N ILE A 102 16.11 26.30 43.74
CA ILE A 102 15.51 25.89 42.47
C ILE A 102 14.07 26.39 42.48
N ALA A 103 13.66 27.03 41.39
CA ALA A 103 12.29 27.44 41.16
C ALA A 103 11.81 26.86 39.83
N LEU A 104 10.60 26.31 39.84
CA LEU A 104 9.91 25.83 38.65
C LEU A 104 8.57 26.55 38.52
N ALA A 105 8.18 26.89 37.31
CA ALA A 105 6.86 27.43 37.02
C ALA A 105 6.38 26.92 35.65
N VAL A 106 5.07 26.71 35.53
CA VAL A 106 4.46 26.47 34.22
C VAL A 106 4.24 27.80 33.53
N VAL A 107 4.66 27.91 32.28
CA VAL A 107 4.59 29.12 31.44
C VAL A 107 4.08 28.75 30.04
N PRO A 108 3.56 29.70 29.25
CA PRO A 108 3.25 31.08 29.61
C PRO A 108 1.93 31.18 30.40
N ASP A 109 1.50 32.40 30.70
CA ASP A 109 0.11 32.69 31.03
C ASP A 109 -0.81 32.13 29.93
N ASN A 110 -2.03 31.72 30.29
CA ASN A 110 -3.00 31.13 29.36
C ASN A 110 -2.48 29.89 28.61
N CYS A 111 -1.68 29.05 29.28
CA CYS A 111 -1.27 27.78 28.69
C CYS A 111 -2.32 26.68 28.90
N SER A 112 -2.47 25.77 27.94
CA SER A 112 -3.23 24.53 28.10
C SER A 112 -2.58 23.37 27.35
N THR A 113 -2.78 22.17 27.89
CA THR A 113 -2.37 20.92 27.22
C THR A 113 -3.11 20.69 25.90
N ALA A 114 -4.35 21.20 25.77
CA ALA A 114 -5.12 21.14 24.52
C ALA A 114 -4.52 22.04 23.41
N ALA A 115 -4.00 23.21 23.77
CA ALA A 115 -3.32 24.11 22.84
C ALA A 115 -1.87 23.73 22.56
N GLY A 116 -1.30 22.79 23.32
CA GLY A 116 0.08 22.33 23.17
C GLY A 116 1.12 23.43 23.45
N ASN A 117 0.78 24.43 24.25
CA ASN A 117 1.62 25.62 24.47
C ASN A 117 2.14 25.75 25.92
N CYS A 118 1.89 24.79 26.80
CA CYS A 118 2.50 24.78 28.13
C CYS A 118 3.98 24.35 28.05
N HIS A 119 4.82 24.98 28.85
CA HIS A 119 6.22 24.63 29.07
C HIS A 119 6.58 24.88 30.53
N ILE A 120 7.66 24.27 31.02
CA ILE A 120 8.17 24.50 32.37
C ILE A 120 9.41 25.39 32.28
N ALA A 121 9.30 26.59 32.86
CA ALA A 121 10.44 27.45 33.10
C ALA A 121 11.14 27.00 34.39
N SER A 122 12.47 26.92 34.35
CA SER A 122 13.26 26.54 35.51
C SER A 122 14.33 27.58 35.79
N GLN A 123 14.57 27.85 37.07
CA GLN A 123 15.63 28.73 37.52
C GLN A 123 16.43 28.03 38.61
N ILE A 124 17.76 28.14 38.54
CA ILE A 124 18.65 27.81 39.65
C ILE A 124 19.53 29.01 39.97
N TYR A 125 19.61 29.34 41.25
CA TYR A 125 20.38 30.48 41.74
C TYR A 125 20.87 30.23 43.17
N PRO A 126 22.03 30.78 43.56
CA PRO A 126 22.49 30.82 44.95
C PRO A 126 21.59 31.70 45.83
N SER A 127 21.43 31.38 47.11
CA SER A 127 20.64 32.21 48.05
C SER A 127 21.34 33.51 48.48
N LEU A 128 22.66 33.61 48.27
CA LEU A 128 23.47 34.77 48.60
C LEU A 128 24.27 35.25 47.38
N PRO A 129 24.44 36.58 47.22
CA PRO A 129 25.25 37.14 46.14
C PRO A 129 26.72 36.76 46.32
N LEU A 130 27.44 36.72 45.20
CA LEU A 130 28.89 36.61 45.24
C LEU A 130 29.46 37.94 45.77
N ILE A 131 30.09 37.87 46.95
CA ILE A 131 30.76 39.01 47.59
C ILE A 131 32.26 38.89 47.39
N SER A 132 32.90 40.00 47.03
CA SER A 132 34.34 40.06 46.85
C SER A 132 35.05 40.03 48.20
N MET A 133 36.08 39.20 48.30
CA MET A 133 36.83 39.01 49.53
C MET A 133 37.67 40.24 49.91
N THR A 134 37.99 41.11 48.94
CA THR A 134 38.91 42.24 49.11
C THR A 134 38.21 43.48 49.67
N ASP A 135 37.05 43.82 49.12
CA ASP A 135 36.32 45.07 49.37
C ASP A 135 34.97 44.84 50.07
N LYS A 136 34.59 43.57 50.29
CA LYS A 136 33.32 43.16 50.91
C LYS A 136 32.08 43.70 50.19
N THR A 137 32.21 44.03 48.90
CA THR A 137 31.10 44.46 48.05
C THR A 137 30.72 43.37 47.04
N ALA A 138 29.66 43.57 46.25
CA ALA A 138 29.24 42.61 45.23
C ALA A 138 30.32 42.42 44.15
N ASP A 139 30.73 41.16 43.92
CA ASP A 139 31.76 40.81 42.96
C ASP A 139 31.18 40.59 41.56
N ILE A 140 30.96 41.68 40.82
CA ILE A 140 30.33 41.64 39.50
C ILE A 140 31.24 40.96 38.48
N ALA A 141 32.55 41.18 38.57
CA ALA A 141 33.52 40.55 37.68
C ALA A 141 33.56 39.04 37.89
N GLY A 142 33.58 38.58 39.14
CA GLY A 142 33.50 37.17 39.47
C GLY A 142 32.18 36.52 39.06
N ALA A 143 31.05 37.22 39.23
CA ALA A 143 29.75 36.76 38.77
C ALA A 143 29.70 36.61 37.24
N GLY A 144 30.33 37.53 36.51
CA GLY A 144 30.50 37.44 35.06
C GLY A 144 31.33 36.24 34.61
N ILE A 145 32.45 35.94 35.29
CA ILE A 145 33.28 34.77 35.01
C ILE A 145 32.50 33.47 35.25
N LEU A 146 31.78 33.40 36.35
CA LEU A 146 30.97 32.24 36.70
C LEU A 146 29.84 32.03 35.68
N ALA A 147 29.13 33.10 35.31
CA ALA A 147 28.10 33.04 34.27
C ALA A 147 28.70 32.63 32.91
N ALA A 148 29.90 33.10 32.58
CA ALA A 148 30.59 32.73 31.34
C ALA A 148 30.93 31.25 31.30
N ALA A 149 31.39 30.69 32.42
CA ALA A 149 31.64 29.27 32.54
C ALA A 149 30.33 28.44 32.42
N GLY A 150 29.22 28.95 32.97
CA GLY A 150 27.93 28.28 32.88
C GLY A 150 27.30 28.28 31.47
N GLY A 151 27.63 29.25 30.63
CA GLY A 151 27.19 29.34 29.23
C GLY A 151 25.98 30.26 29.01
N ALA A 152 25.32 30.13 27.85
CA ALA A 152 24.29 31.07 27.38
C ALA A 152 23.03 31.12 28.27
N GLN A 153 22.78 30.08 29.05
CA GLN A 153 21.67 29.98 29.99
C GLN A 153 21.91 30.75 31.29
N PHE A 154 23.12 31.28 31.50
CA PHE A 154 23.50 31.97 32.72
C PHE A 154 23.48 33.49 32.54
N GLY A 155 23.13 34.16 33.62
CA GLY A 155 23.14 35.60 33.74
C GLY A 155 23.56 36.04 35.13
N TYR A 156 23.80 37.34 35.28
CA TYR A 156 24.11 37.93 36.58
C TYR A 156 23.49 39.33 36.75
N SER A 157 23.32 39.74 38.00
CA SER A 157 22.89 41.11 38.36
C SER A 157 24.10 42.02 38.56
N THR A 158 23.96 43.29 38.18
CA THR A 158 25.06 44.28 38.26
C THR A 158 24.75 45.37 39.30
N ASN A 159 25.75 46.17 39.69
CA ASN A 159 25.52 47.32 40.55
C ASN A 159 24.59 48.37 39.93
N ARG A 160 24.51 48.45 38.60
CA ARG A 160 23.62 49.38 37.88
C ARG A 160 22.19 48.86 37.79
N ALA A 161 22.00 47.53 37.83
CA ALA A 161 20.72 46.87 37.73
C ALA A 161 20.63 45.72 38.74
N PRO A 162 20.57 46.02 40.05
CA PRO A 162 20.60 44.98 41.10
C PRO A 162 19.29 44.20 41.20
N ALA A 163 18.17 44.78 40.72
CA ALA A 163 16.85 44.17 40.76
C ALA A 163 16.58 43.20 39.59
N THR A 164 17.49 43.11 38.62
CA THR A 164 17.34 42.24 37.44
C THR A 164 18.60 41.42 37.22
N VAL A 165 18.40 40.23 36.68
CA VAL A 165 19.49 39.37 36.18
C VAL A 165 19.41 39.35 34.67
N THR A 166 20.54 39.63 34.02
CA THR A 166 20.65 39.65 32.56
C THR A 166 21.56 38.51 32.11
N GLY A 167 21.11 37.73 31.12
CA GLY A 167 21.90 36.69 30.49
C GLY A 167 23.22 37.24 29.92
N ILE A 168 24.28 36.45 29.88
CA ILE A 168 25.64 36.94 29.58
C ILE A 168 25.81 37.62 28.20
N HIS A 169 24.89 37.38 27.26
CA HIS A 169 24.84 38.03 25.94
C HIS A 169 23.59 38.91 25.75
N GLY A 170 22.90 39.28 26.83
CA GLY A 170 21.66 40.06 26.76
C GLY A 170 20.47 39.30 26.16
N GLY A 171 20.59 37.99 25.93
CA GLY A 171 19.56 37.18 25.28
C GLY A 171 18.26 37.01 26.09
N TRP A 172 18.31 37.30 27.39
CA TRP A 172 17.14 37.29 28.27
C TRP A 172 17.38 38.16 29.50
N THR A 173 16.29 38.59 30.14
CA THR A 173 16.30 39.32 31.41
C THR A 173 15.19 38.81 32.30
N LEU A 174 15.48 38.59 33.58
CA LEU A 174 14.50 38.19 34.59
C LEU A 174 14.63 39.05 35.85
N PRO A 175 13.55 39.20 36.63
CA PRO A 175 13.64 39.77 37.97
C PRO A 175 14.65 38.97 38.82
N ASN A 176 15.42 39.68 39.63
CA ASN A 176 16.35 39.03 40.55
C ASN A 176 15.57 38.33 41.68
N PRO A 177 15.69 37.00 41.82
CA PRO A 177 14.86 36.24 42.75
C PRO A 177 15.14 36.55 44.23
N VAL A 178 16.29 37.16 44.56
CA VAL A 178 16.62 37.56 45.94
C VAL A 178 16.44 39.06 46.19
N GLY A 179 15.68 39.75 45.32
CA GLY A 179 15.44 41.18 45.38
C GLY A 179 16.59 42.00 44.81
N SER A 180 16.68 43.28 45.20
CA SER A 180 17.64 44.25 44.65
C SER A 180 19.07 44.05 45.17
N LYS A 181 19.69 42.89 44.87
CA LYS A 181 21.07 42.55 45.24
C LYS A 181 21.96 42.37 44.02
N ALA A 182 23.05 43.13 43.94
CA ALA A 182 24.05 42.96 42.88
C ALA A 182 24.93 41.72 43.13
N GLY A 183 25.55 41.17 42.06
CA GLY A 183 26.44 40.00 42.16
C GLY A 183 25.69 38.66 42.30
N MET A 184 24.40 38.63 41.97
CA MET A 184 23.63 37.40 41.89
C MET A 184 23.88 36.71 40.56
N VAL A 185 23.97 35.39 40.59
CA VAL A 185 24.00 34.55 39.38
C VAL A 185 22.70 33.77 39.31
N LEU A 186 22.13 33.67 38.12
CA LEU A 186 20.96 32.85 37.84
C LEU A 186 21.19 32.06 36.56
N ALA A 187 20.79 30.79 36.55
CA ALA A 187 20.68 30.00 35.33
C ALA A 187 19.23 29.64 35.04
N ILE A 188 18.85 29.69 33.78
CA ILE A 188 17.53 29.26 33.28
C ILE A 188 17.61 27.92 32.55
N ASN A 189 16.47 27.29 32.25
CA ASN A 189 16.41 26.12 31.38
C ASN A 189 17.06 26.40 30.00
N GLY A 190 17.80 25.42 29.50
CA GLY A 190 18.38 25.44 28.15
C GLY A 190 17.39 25.03 27.05
N PHE A 191 17.78 25.24 25.79
CA PHE A 191 17.01 24.84 24.62
C PHE A 191 16.64 23.34 24.68
N GLY A 192 15.34 23.02 24.62
CA GLY A 192 14.81 21.66 24.64
C GLY A 192 14.61 21.04 26.03
N ALA A 193 14.79 21.79 27.12
CA ALA A 193 14.65 21.32 28.50
C ALA A 193 13.35 21.79 29.20
N ASP A 194 12.44 22.43 28.47
CA ASP A 194 11.18 22.99 28.94
C ASP A 194 9.98 22.03 28.81
N GLY A 195 10.22 20.82 28.32
CA GLY A 195 9.19 19.80 28.06
C GLY A 195 8.51 19.90 26.69
N ASN A 196 8.83 20.92 25.88
CA ASN A 196 8.40 21.04 24.48
C ASN A 196 9.52 20.64 23.50
N SER A 197 10.41 19.74 23.97
CA SER A 197 11.62 19.36 23.25
C SER A 197 11.31 18.83 21.84
N PRO A 198 12.17 19.11 20.83
CA PRO A 198 12.01 18.65 19.44
C PRO A 198 12.03 17.11 19.25
N TYR A 199 12.06 16.35 20.34
CA TYR A 199 12.10 14.90 20.36
C TYR A 199 10.71 14.33 20.66
N TYR A 200 10.23 13.46 19.78
CA TYR A 200 9.04 12.67 20.05
C TYR A 200 9.27 11.73 21.23
N ARG A 201 8.34 11.72 22.19
CA ARG A 201 8.40 10.83 23.35
C ARG A 201 8.25 9.37 22.90
N ARG A 202 9.17 8.52 23.37
CA ARG A 202 9.18 7.08 23.05
C ARG A 202 8.36 6.23 24.03
N ASP A 203 7.86 6.84 25.10
CA ASP A 203 7.10 6.17 26.17
C ASP A 203 5.59 6.05 25.87
N GLY A 204 5.14 6.55 24.72
CA GLY A 204 3.75 6.46 24.26
C GLY A 204 2.78 7.39 24.98
N ALA A 205 3.24 8.24 25.90
CA ALA A 205 2.36 9.13 26.68
C ALA A 205 1.75 10.26 25.83
N LEU A 206 2.39 10.61 24.70
CA LEU A 206 1.91 11.59 23.74
C LEU A 206 1.93 10.98 22.33
N PRO A 207 0.77 10.51 21.82
CA PRO A 207 0.71 9.99 20.46
C PRO A 207 1.02 11.10 19.44
N LEU A 208 1.69 10.74 18.35
CA LEU A 208 1.86 11.62 17.21
C LEU A 208 0.50 11.85 16.54
N THR A 209 -0.14 12.99 16.82
CA THR A 209 -1.45 13.35 16.24
C THR A 209 -1.33 14.21 14.97
N GLY A 210 -0.15 14.80 14.73
CA GLY A 210 0.15 15.62 13.56
C GLY A 210 0.72 14.82 12.38
N THR A 211 0.84 15.49 11.23
CA THR A 211 1.54 14.94 10.07
C THR A 211 3.04 14.93 10.30
N MET A 212 3.71 13.83 9.94
CA MET A 212 5.17 13.76 9.87
C MET A 212 5.59 13.97 8.41
N ASN A 213 6.47 14.95 8.19
CA ASN A 213 7.14 15.15 6.90
C ASN A 213 8.63 14.89 7.09
N ALA A 214 9.16 13.84 6.46
CA ALA A 214 10.56 13.48 6.55
C ALA A 214 11.47 14.33 5.63
N ASN A 215 10.96 15.32 4.90
CA ASN A 215 11.72 16.21 4.02
C ASN A 215 12.66 15.45 3.06
N ASN A 216 12.11 14.47 2.34
CA ASN A 216 12.82 13.58 1.42
C ASN A 216 13.96 12.75 2.05
N GLN A 217 13.95 12.57 3.37
CA GLN A 217 14.86 11.65 4.05
C GLN A 217 14.31 10.23 4.09
N ASP A 218 15.22 9.26 4.06
CA ASP A 218 14.88 7.84 4.14
C ASP A 218 14.41 7.45 5.54
N ILE A 219 13.37 6.62 5.61
CA ILE A 219 12.97 5.91 6.83
C ILE A 219 13.55 4.50 6.76
N GLN A 220 14.66 4.27 7.46
CA GLN A 220 15.34 2.97 7.49
C GLN A 220 15.00 2.20 8.77
N ASN A 221 15.02 0.86 8.71
CA ASN A 221 14.75 -0.05 9.84
C ASN A 221 13.36 0.13 10.49
N ALA A 222 12.36 0.55 9.71
CA ALA A 222 10.98 0.43 10.17
C ALA A 222 10.61 -1.06 10.30
N GLY A 223 10.19 -1.47 11.50
CA GLY A 223 9.71 -2.84 11.75
C GLY A 223 8.34 -3.04 11.11
N ASN A 224 7.27 -2.97 11.91
CA ASN A 224 5.91 -3.05 11.39
C ASN A 224 5.39 -1.66 11.02
N VAL A 225 4.87 -1.52 9.80
CA VAL A 225 4.18 -0.31 9.33
C VAL A 225 2.69 -0.62 9.20
N THR A 226 1.89 -0.07 10.11
CA THR A 226 0.43 -0.16 10.05
C THR A 226 -0.12 1.20 9.63
N ALA A 227 -0.72 1.26 8.43
CA ALA A 227 -1.30 2.48 7.88
C ALA A 227 -2.69 2.20 7.30
N LYS A 228 -3.60 3.16 7.38
CA LYS A 228 -4.91 3.07 6.73
C LYS A 228 -4.79 3.04 5.20
N THR A 229 -3.79 3.76 4.66
CA THR A 229 -3.53 3.84 3.22
C THR A 229 -2.06 4.13 2.99
N LEU A 230 -1.43 3.43 2.04
CA LEU A 230 -0.10 3.73 1.51
C LEU A 230 -0.26 4.30 0.11
N LYS A 231 0.02 5.59 -0.07
CA LYS A 231 -0.02 6.27 -1.38
C LYS A 231 1.39 6.53 -1.87
N LEU A 232 1.73 5.99 -3.03
CA LEU A 232 2.96 6.30 -3.74
C LEU A 232 2.67 7.36 -4.80
N PRO A 233 3.55 8.37 -5.00
CA PRO A 233 3.45 9.27 -6.15
C PRO A 233 3.48 8.49 -7.47
N ALA A 234 2.82 9.01 -8.51
CA ALA A 234 2.85 8.41 -9.85
C ALA A 234 4.31 8.20 -10.31
N GLY A 235 4.60 7.04 -10.87
CA GLY A 235 5.96 6.66 -11.27
C GLY A 235 6.81 6.00 -10.19
N ASN A 236 6.42 6.08 -8.90
CA ASN A 236 7.08 5.37 -7.82
C ASN A 236 6.51 3.96 -7.64
N THR A 237 7.31 3.07 -7.02
CA THR A 237 6.97 1.65 -6.93
C THR A 237 7.08 1.10 -5.51
N LEU A 238 6.19 0.17 -5.16
CA LEU A 238 6.39 -0.69 -4.01
C LEU A 238 7.21 -1.89 -4.46
N GLN A 239 8.47 -1.94 -4.02
CA GLN A 239 9.36 -3.06 -4.30
C GLN A 239 9.43 -3.99 -3.09
N MET A 240 9.07 -5.25 -3.31
CA MET A 240 9.21 -6.32 -2.31
C MET A 240 10.46 -7.14 -2.64
N ALA A 241 11.45 -7.08 -1.75
CA ALA A 241 12.77 -7.69 -1.94
C ALA A 241 13.40 -7.33 -3.31
N ASN A 242 14.25 -8.20 -3.87
CA ASN A 242 14.91 -7.96 -5.16
C ASN A 242 14.15 -8.56 -6.36
N GLY A 243 12.82 -8.67 -6.29
CA GLY A 243 12.06 -9.54 -7.20
C GLY A 243 10.72 -9.01 -7.72
N THR A 244 9.87 -8.46 -6.86
CA THR A 244 8.49 -8.07 -7.24
C THR A 244 8.30 -6.57 -7.09
N ILE A 245 7.79 -5.94 -8.15
CA ILE A 245 7.53 -4.51 -8.21
C ILE A 245 6.04 -4.32 -8.49
N TYR A 246 5.35 -3.62 -7.58
CA TYR A 246 4.02 -3.09 -7.81
C TYR A 246 4.14 -1.64 -8.25
N TYR A 247 3.67 -1.35 -9.45
CA TYR A 247 3.74 -0.04 -10.10
C TYR A 247 2.34 0.47 -10.41
N GLY A 248 2.14 1.78 -10.32
CA GLY A 248 0.94 2.44 -10.80
C GLY A 248 1.21 3.88 -11.26
N ASP A 249 0.40 4.34 -12.20
CA ASP A 249 0.27 5.73 -12.62
C ASP A 249 -1.22 6.12 -12.65
N ASP A 250 -1.52 7.32 -13.17
CA ASP A 250 -2.89 7.84 -13.21
C ASP A 250 -3.83 7.04 -14.14
N THR A 251 -3.30 6.10 -14.92
CA THR A 251 -4.07 5.33 -15.93
C THR A 251 -3.97 3.82 -15.73
N ASN A 252 -2.81 3.30 -15.32
CA ASN A 252 -2.47 1.88 -15.33
C ASN A 252 -1.86 1.41 -14.01
N ALA A 253 -1.95 0.12 -13.77
CA ALA A 253 -1.18 -0.58 -12.74
C ALA A 253 -0.50 -1.82 -13.33
N ALA A 254 0.66 -2.19 -12.81
CA ALA A 254 1.42 -3.35 -13.26
C ALA A 254 2.11 -4.08 -12.11
N VAL A 255 2.17 -5.40 -12.23
CA VAL A 255 3.00 -6.27 -11.39
C VAL A 255 4.16 -6.78 -12.24
N ARG A 256 5.40 -6.41 -11.91
CA ARG A 256 6.61 -6.90 -12.58
C ARG A 256 7.30 -7.90 -11.66
N THR A 257 7.58 -9.09 -12.19
CA THR A 257 8.30 -10.14 -11.45
C THR A 257 9.38 -10.74 -12.33
N LYS A 258 10.44 -11.30 -11.74
CA LYS A 258 11.46 -12.08 -12.47
C LYS A 258 10.98 -13.47 -12.91
N GLY A 259 9.84 -13.93 -12.40
CA GLY A 259 9.28 -15.26 -12.64
C GLY A 259 7.78 -15.20 -12.94
N THR A 260 7.01 -16.04 -12.26
CA THR A 260 5.54 -16.12 -12.42
C THR A 260 4.83 -15.35 -11.30
N LEU A 261 3.67 -14.77 -11.60
CA LEU A 261 2.74 -14.24 -10.59
C LEU A 261 1.88 -15.37 -10.03
N TYR A 262 2.06 -15.71 -8.75
CA TYR A 262 1.19 -16.61 -8.01
C TYR A 262 0.23 -15.81 -7.14
N VAL A 263 -1.08 -16.02 -7.32
CA VAL A 263 -2.12 -15.48 -6.43
C VAL A 263 -2.60 -16.64 -5.56
N GLN A 264 -2.36 -16.56 -4.25
CA GLN A 264 -2.63 -17.64 -3.29
C GLN A 264 -3.51 -17.14 -2.14
N ASN A 265 -4.16 -18.08 -1.44
CA ASN A 265 -4.87 -17.77 -0.21
C ASN A 265 -3.91 -17.27 0.88
N TYR A 266 -4.44 -16.67 1.94
CA TYR A 266 -3.64 -16.11 3.04
C TYR A 266 -2.69 -17.14 3.69
N SER A 267 -3.09 -18.41 3.73
CA SER A 267 -2.26 -19.50 4.26
C SER A 267 -1.19 -20.03 3.29
N GLY A 268 -1.16 -19.56 2.04
CA GLY A 268 -0.22 -20.00 1.01
C GLY A 268 -0.40 -21.45 0.54
N SER A 269 -1.50 -22.11 0.92
CA SER A 269 -1.71 -23.55 0.72
C SER A 269 -2.38 -23.89 -0.62
N ALA A 270 -3.03 -22.92 -1.25
CA ALA A 270 -3.73 -23.09 -2.53
C ALA A 270 -3.78 -21.77 -3.31
N PRO A 271 -3.99 -21.82 -4.64
CA PRO A 271 -4.31 -20.63 -5.43
C PRO A 271 -5.56 -19.92 -4.88
N ALA A 272 -5.55 -18.58 -4.91
CA ALA A 272 -6.71 -17.76 -4.59
C ALA A 272 -7.43 -17.30 -5.88
N PRO A 273 -8.75 -17.11 -5.82
CA PRO A 273 -9.51 -16.61 -6.97
C PRO A 273 -9.12 -15.16 -7.30
N ILE A 274 -9.17 -14.83 -8.59
CA ILE A 274 -9.05 -13.46 -9.10
C ILE A 274 -10.43 -13.05 -9.62
N SER A 275 -11.05 -12.03 -9.01
CA SER A 275 -12.34 -11.48 -9.45
C SER A 275 -12.09 -10.21 -10.27
N VAL A 276 -12.28 -10.31 -11.58
CA VAL A 276 -12.06 -9.23 -12.55
C VAL A 276 -13.13 -9.28 -13.64
N GLY A 277 -13.37 -8.16 -14.34
CA GLY A 277 -14.33 -8.10 -15.44
C GLY A 277 -13.83 -8.88 -16.66
N ASN A 278 -12.88 -8.31 -17.40
CA ASN A 278 -12.26 -8.96 -18.57
C ASN A 278 -10.81 -9.34 -18.27
N VAL A 279 -10.40 -10.52 -18.75
CA VAL A 279 -9.00 -10.94 -18.79
C VAL A 279 -8.54 -11.00 -20.24
N THR A 280 -7.61 -10.13 -20.61
CA THR A 280 -6.94 -10.19 -21.92
C THR A 280 -5.57 -10.83 -21.72
N SER A 281 -5.40 -12.04 -22.26
CA SER A 281 -4.12 -12.76 -22.27
C SER A 281 -3.58 -12.83 -23.69
N ASN A 282 -2.33 -12.40 -23.89
CA ASN A 282 -1.61 -12.58 -25.16
C ASN A 282 -1.06 -14.01 -25.33
N GLY A 283 -1.10 -14.83 -24.27
CA GLY A 283 -0.67 -16.23 -24.28
C GLY A 283 -1.82 -17.20 -23.99
N THR A 284 -1.49 -18.47 -23.81
CA THR A 284 -2.45 -19.54 -23.50
C THR A 284 -3.10 -19.37 -22.13
N VAL A 285 -4.42 -19.45 -22.06
CA VAL A 285 -5.18 -19.58 -20.82
C VAL A 285 -5.50 -21.05 -20.60
N SER A 286 -4.95 -21.65 -19.54
CA SER A 286 -5.29 -23.01 -19.11
C SER A 286 -6.22 -22.93 -17.90
N ALA A 287 -7.46 -23.38 -18.05
CA ALA A 287 -8.47 -23.38 -16.99
C ALA A 287 -9.02 -24.79 -16.79
N VAL A 288 -9.22 -25.19 -15.52
CA VAL A 288 -9.84 -26.48 -15.16
C VAL A 288 -11.33 -26.46 -15.49
N THR A 289 -11.99 -25.34 -15.24
CA THR A 289 -13.42 -25.13 -15.51
C THR A 289 -13.60 -23.74 -16.10
N VAL A 290 -14.30 -23.63 -17.23
CA VAL A 290 -14.76 -22.36 -17.80
C VAL A 290 -16.28 -22.35 -17.70
N THR A 291 -16.82 -21.60 -16.73
CA THR A 291 -18.25 -21.36 -16.60
C THR A 291 -18.58 -20.01 -17.24
N GLY A 292 -19.13 -20.02 -18.45
CA GLY A 292 -19.60 -18.84 -19.15
C GLY A 292 -20.83 -19.16 -19.98
N THR A 293 -21.69 -18.16 -20.24
CA THR A 293 -22.84 -18.30 -21.14
C THR A 293 -22.41 -18.53 -22.58
N THR A 294 -21.22 -18.05 -22.97
CA THR A 294 -20.64 -18.21 -24.29
C THR A 294 -19.12 -18.35 -24.19
N VAL A 295 -18.55 -19.39 -24.80
CA VAL A 295 -17.10 -19.55 -25.00
C VAL A 295 -16.81 -19.45 -26.49
N ASN A 296 -16.23 -18.33 -26.93
CA ASN A 296 -15.79 -18.15 -28.31
C ASN A 296 -14.32 -18.54 -28.44
N ALA A 297 -14.04 -19.68 -29.07
CA ALA A 297 -12.69 -20.14 -29.38
C ALA A 297 -12.54 -20.37 -30.88
N THR A 298 -11.50 -19.80 -31.50
CA THR A 298 -11.20 -20.01 -32.93
C THR A 298 -10.88 -21.48 -33.24
N VAL A 299 -10.35 -22.21 -32.25
CA VAL A 299 -10.12 -23.66 -32.28
C VAL A 299 -10.52 -24.23 -30.92
N ALA A 300 -11.53 -25.10 -30.90
CA ALA A 300 -11.95 -25.82 -29.69
C ALA A 300 -11.53 -27.29 -29.80
N ASN A 301 -10.54 -27.72 -29.02
CA ASN A 301 -10.17 -29.13 -28.91
C ASN A 301 -10.98 -29.78 -27.77
N ILE A 302 -12.21 -30.18 -28.07
CA ILE A 302 -13.15 -30.76 -27.09
C ILE A 302 -12.93 -32.26 -27.01
N ASN A 303 -11.84 -32.67 -26.39
CA ASN A 303 -11.48 -34.09 -26.24
C ASN A 303 -12.02 -34.63 -24.91
N SER A 304 -13.26 -35.15 -24.90
CA SER A 304 -13.78 -35.87 -23.74
C SER A 304 -13.46 -37.36 -23.87
N ALA A 305 -12.85 -37.95 -22.84
CA ALA A 305 -12.69 -39.41 -22.75
C ALA A 305 -14.06 -40.10 -22.82
N ALA A 306 -14.10 -41.36 -23.25
CA ALA A 306 -15.31 -42.14 -23.43
C ALA A 306 -16.02 -42.45 -22.09
N SER A 307 -16.74 -41.48 -21.55
CA SER A 307 -17.73 -41.66 -20.49
C SER A 307 -19.14 -41.46 -21.02
N ASN A 308 -20.13 -41.96 -20.27
CA ASN A 308 -21.53 -41.59 -20.43
C ASN A 308 -21.66 -40.06 -20.41
N CYS A 309 -22.59 -39.52 -21.19
CA CYS A 309 -22.79 -38.08 -21.37
C CYS A 309 -24.12 -37.60 -20.78
N SER A 310 -24.19 -36.31 -20.47
CA SER A 310 -25.44 -35.63 -20.12
C SER A 310 -26.19 -35.20 -21.37
N TRP A 311 -27.52 -35.29 -21.34
CA TRP A 311 -28.42 -34.84 -22.41
C TRP A 311 -28.05 -33.43 -22.88
N ASN A 312 -28.00 -33.21 -24.20
CA ASN A 312 -27.53 -31.99 -24.88
C ASN A 312 -26.01 -31.72 -24.84
N GLY A 313 -25.18 -32.66 -24.38
CA GLY A 313 -23.72 -32.57 -24.51
C GLY A 313 -23.24 -32.69 -25.96
N VAL A 314 -22.15 -31.99 -26.30
CA VAL A 314 -21.47 -32.05 -27.61
C VAL A 314 -19.97 -32.30 -27.40
N THR A 315 -19.36 -33.18 -28.19
CA THR A 315 -17.90 -33.43 -28.16
C THR A 315 -17.37 -33.73 -29.56
N ILE A 316 -16.07 -33.54 -29.79
CA ILE A 316 -15.41 -33.97 -31.02
C ILE A 316 -14.43 -35.09 -30.67
N ARG A 317 -14.60 -36.26 -31.30
CA ARG A 317 -13.70 -37.42 -31.11
C ARG A 317 -13.33 -37.96 -32.48
N ASN A 318 -12.07 -38.32 -32.70
CA ASN A 318 -11.63 -38.90 -33.97
C ASN A 318 -12.10 -38.09 -35.21
N ASN A 319 -12.04 -36.76 -35.14
CA ASN A 319 -12.54 -35.82 -36.17
C ASN A 319 -14.05 -35.87 -36.47
N GLN A 320 -14.87 -36.50 -35.63
CA GLN A 320 -16.33 -36.51 -35.76
C GLN A 320 -16.99 -35.73 -34.62
N LEU A 321 -18.03 -34.98 -34.96
CA LEU A 321 -18.91 -34.33 -33.98
C LEU A 321 -19.88 -35.36 -33.40
N PHE A 322 -19.97 -35.45 -32.09
CA PHE A 322 -20.93 -36.30 -31.38
C PHE A 322 -21.88 -35.43 -30.55
N VAL A 323 -23.15 -35.82 -30.50
CA VAL A 323 -24.19 -35.25 -29.65
C VAL A 323 -24.65 -36.33 -28.66
N CYS A 324 -24.95 -35.95 -27.43
CA CYS A 324 -25.46 -36.89 -26.44
C CYS A 324 -26.97 -37.13 -26.61
N ASN A 325 -27.38 -38.39 -26.75
CA ASN A 325 -28.78 -38.78 -26.79
C ASN A 325 -29.41 -38.97 -25.39
N LYS A 326 -30.71 -39.25 -25.31
CA LYS A 326 -31.48 -39.25 -24.03
C LYS A 326 -31.12 -40.41 -23.12
N PHE A 327 -30.38 -41.36 -23.69
CA PHE A 327 -29.93 -42.55 -23.02
C PHE A 327 -28.48 -42.40 -22.53
N GLY A 328 -27.91 -41.19 -22.61
CA GLY A 328 -26.54 -40.90 -22.15
C GLY A 328 -25.45 -41.45 -23.07
N ASN A 329 -25.79 -41.77 -24.33
CA ASN A 329 -24.87 -42.28 -25.32
C ASN A 329 -24.45 -41.19 -26.31
N TRP A 330 -23.17 -41.18 -26.65
CA TRP A 330 -22.66 -40.37 -27.75
C TRP A 330 -23.11 -40.95 -29.08
N VAL A 331 -23.86 -40.16 -29.84
CA VAL A 331 -24.25 -40.48 -31.21
C VAL A 331 -23.56 -39.48 -32.15
N GLY A 332 -22.99 -39.97 -33.25
CA GLY A 332 -22.41 -39.08 -34.25
C GLY A 332 -23.48 -38.09 -34.72
N ALA A 333 -23.16 -36.81 -34.85
CA ALA A 333 -24.10 -35.82 -35.38
C ALA A 333 -24.61 -36.22 -36.78
N SER A 334 -23.78 -36.94 -37.55
CA SER A 334 -24.14 -37.58 -38.83
C SER A 334 -25.28 -38.60 -38.72
N SER A 335 -25.53 -39.18 -37.55
CA SER A 335 -26.65 -40.11 -37.33
C SER A 335 -27.96 -39.43 -36.95
N LEU A 336 -27.91 -38.15 -36.57
CA LEU A 336 -29.08 -37.36 -36.15
C LEU A 336 -29.60 -36.44 -37.24
N VAL A 337 -28.71 -35.96 -38.11
CA VAL A 337 -29.06 -35.18 -39.30
C VAL A 337 -29.26 -36.17 -40.43
N SER A 338 -30.45 -36.23 -41.05
CA SER A 338 -30.67 -37.11 -42.18
C SER A 338 -29.62 -36.84 -43.25
N ASN A 339 -28.95 -37.89 -43.71
CA ASN A 339 -27.99 -37.79 -44.79
C ASN A 339 -28.63 -37.49 -46.14
N GLN A 340 -29.95 -37.34 -46.18
CA GLN A 340 -30.75 -36.93 -47.32
C GLN A 340 -31.16 -35.46 -47.15
N SER A 341 -30.77 -34.60 -48.09
CA SER A 341 -31.47 -33.34 -48.36
C SER A 341 -32.62 -33.62 -49.32
N ALA A 342 -33.73 -32.88 -49.18
CA ALA A 342 -34.77 -32.78 -50.21
C ALA A 342 -34.64 -31.40 -50.84
N ASP A 343 -34.28 -31.35 -52.12
CA ASP A 343 -33.96 -30.10 -52.81
C ASP A 343 -35.16 -29.55 -53.57
N ALA A 344 -35.98 -30.44 -54.14
CA ALA A 344 -37.21 -30.06 -54.83
C ALA A 344 -38.29 -31.17 -54.77
N GLN A 345 -39.54 -30.73 -54.78
CA GLN A 345 -40.74 -31.56 -54.85
C GLN A 345 -41.59 -31.12 -56.04
N TYR A 346 -41.90 -32.08 -56.90
CA TYR A 346 -42.61 -31.87 -58.16
C TYR A 346 -43.93 -32.64 -58.13
N SER A 347 -45.07 -31.94 -58.07
CA SER A 347 -46.41 -32.54 -57.96
C SER A 347 -47.17 -32.46 -59.29
N GLY A 348 -48.00 -33.46 -59.59
CA GLY A 348 -48.87 -33.50 -60.78
C GLY A 348 -48.14 -33.86 -62.08
N TRP A 349 -47.03 -34.60 -62.00
CA TRP A 349 -46.19 -34.90 -63.16
C TRP A 349 -46.72 -36.06 -63.99
N TYR A 350 -46.74 -35.88 -65.32
CA TYR A 350 -47.22 -36.86 -66.28
C TYR A 350 -46.07 -37.67 -66.90
N ASN A 351 -46.44 -38.76 -67.57
CA ASN A 351 -45.51 -39.57 -68.35
C ASN A 351 -44.71 -38.71 -69.35
N GLY A 352 -43.38 -38.87 -69.35
CA GLY A 352 -42.44 -38.15 -70.20
C GLY A 352 -41.88 -36.84 -69.62
N TRP A 353 -42.32 -36.40 -68.44
CA TRP A 353 -41.79 -35.17 -67.82
C TRP A 353 -40.44 -35.41 -67.16
N GLY A 354 -39.51 -34.45 -67.31
CA GLY A 354 -38.11 -34.58 -66.89
C GLY A 354 -37.69 -33.67 -65.73
N VAL A 355 -37.18 -34.25 -64.63
CA VAL A 355 -36.57 -33.54 -63.51
C VAL A 355 -35.05 -33.53 -63.67
N TYR A 356 -34.40 -32.41 -63.34
CA TYR A 356 -32.94 -32.37 -63.30
C TYR A 356 -32.43 -33.03 -62.01
N PRO A 357 -31.45 -33.95 -62.08
CA PRO A 357 -30.76 -34.42 -60.90
C PRO A 357 -30.11 -33.23 -60.17
N PRO A 358 -30.27 -33.10 -58.85
CA PRO A 358 -29.62 -32.04 -58.09
C PRO A 358 -28.10 -32.17 -58.14
N ALA A 359 -27.41 -31.02 -58.14
CA ALA A 359 -25.96 -30.95 -58.07
C ALA A 359 -25.49 -31.18 -56.63
N CYS A 360 -25.16 -32.42 -56.28
CA CYS A 360 -24.69 -32.75 -54.94
C CYS A 360 -23.24 -32.31 -54.72
N GLY A 361 -22.94 -31.83 -53.49
CA GLY A 361 -21.57 -31.52 -53.08
C GLY A 361 -20.68 -32.77 -53.01
N PRO A 362 -19.37 -32.61 -52.74
CA PRO A 362 -18.43 -33.73 -52.64
C PRO A 362 -18.92 -34.84 -51.70
N GLY A 363 -18.93 -36.09 -52.16
CA GLY A 363 -19.40 -37.24 -51.38
C GLY A 363 -20.92 -37.43 -51.35
N GLY A 364 -21.68 -36.59 -52.04
CA GLY A 364 -23.12 -36.73 -52.23
C GLY A 364 -23.48 -37.45 -53.53
N SER A 365 -24.58 -38.20 -53.52
CA SER A 365 -25.20 -38.83 -54.69
C SER A 365 -26.66 -38.39 -54.79
N ALA A 366 -27.09 -38.03 -56.00
CA ALA A 366 -28.46 -37.58 -56.24
C ALA A 366 -29.43 -38.76 -56.05
N TRP A 367 -30.60 -38.50 -55.45
CA TRP A 367 -31.68 -39.49 -55.28
C TRP A 367 -33.00 -38.94 -55.80
N TYR A 368 -33.91 -39.85 -56.15
CA TYR A 368 -35.30 -39.53 -56.44
C TYR A 368 -36.25 -40.48 -55.71
N ARG A 369 -37.47 -40.01 -55.45
CA ARG A 369 -38.59 -40.81 -54.96
C ARG A 369 -39.82 -40.51 -55.81
N ILE A 370 -40.49 -41.57 -56.25
CA ILE A 370 -41.76 -41.47 -56.98
C ILE A 370 -42.89 -41.81 -56.02
N THR A 371 -43.87 -40.92 -55.91
CA THR A 371 -45.10 -41.14 -55.15
C THR A 371 -46.29 -41.03 -56.11
N PRO A 372 -46.97 -42.14 -56.47
CA PRO A 372 -48.17 -42.07 -57.31
C PRO A 372 -49.24 -41.15 -56.70
N GLN A 373 -49.85 -40.28 -57.51
CA GLN A 373 -50.87 -39.34 -57.06
C GLN A 373 -52.26 -39.66 -57.58
N SER A 374 -52.37 -40.33 -58.73
CA SER A 374 -53.63 -40.82 -59.26
C SER A 374 -53.57 -42.32 -59.56
N ILE A 375 -54.70 -42.98 -59.39
CA ILE A 375 -54.91 -44.39 -59.74
C ILE A 375 -56.26 -44.45 -60.45
N THR A 376 -56.29 -44.96 -61.68
CA THR A 376 -57.53 -45.22 -62.42
C THR A 376 -57.40 -46.54 -63.19
N THR A 377 -58.52 -47.08 -63.62
CA THR A 377 -58.63 -48.38 -64.30
C THR A 377 -59.61 -48.26 -65.46
N ASP A 378 -59.32 -48.89 -66.60
CA ASP A 378 -60.21 -48.96 -67.76
C ASP A 378 -60.45 -50.43 -68.12
N TYR A 379 -61.69 -50.87 -67.92
CA TYR A 379 -62.14 -52.24 -68.19
C TYR A 379 -62.99 -52.35 -69.47
N SER A 380 -63.42 -51.24 -70.06
CA SER A 380 -64.43 -51.25 -71.13
C SER A 380 -63.84 -51.01 -72.52
N ASN A 381 -62.71 -50.29 -72.63
CA ASN A 381 -62.18 -49.87 -73.93
C ASN A 381 -60.94 -50.63 -74.38
N ARG A 382 -60.54 -51.70 -73.67
CA ARG A 382 -59.29 -52.44 -73.88
C ARG A 382 -59.51 -53.95 -73.74
N ASN A 383 -59.04 -54.72 -74.73
CA ASN A 383 -58.93 -56.17 -74.64
C ASN A 383 -57.48 -56.60 -74.95
N PRO A 384 -56.69 -57.07 -73.97
CA PRO A 384 -57.05 -57.27 -72.56
C PRO A 384 -57.14 -55.94 -71.76
N PRO A 385 -57.88 -55.91 -70.63
CA PRO A 385 -58.05 -54.71 -69.80
C PRO A 385 -56.74 -54.31 -69.09
N ILE A 386 -56.66 -53.07 -68.60
CA ILE A 386 -55.49 -52.58 -67.84
C ILE A 386 -55.62 -53.06 -66.37
N SER A 387 -54.64 -53.83 -65.90
CA SER A 387 -54.60 -54.41 -64.55
C SER A 387 -53.76 -53.61 -63.53
N GLY A 388 -52.91 -52.69 -64.00
CA GLY A 388 -52.06 -51.91 -63.11
C GLY A 388 -51.26 -50.81 -63.80
N ALA A 389 -50.39 -50.17 -63.04
CA ALA A 389 -49.46 -49.15 -63.53
C ALA A 389 -48.06 -49.37 -62.94
N ARG A 390 -47.04 -49.16 -63.77
CA ARG A 390 -45.63 -49.18 -63.36
C ARG A 390 -45.06 -47.79 -63.52
N TYR A 391 -44.51 -47.27 -62.43
CA TYR A 391 -43.79 -46.00 -62.40
C TYR A 391 -42.29 -46.27 -62.32
N THR A 392 -41.52 -45.65 -63.20
CA THR A 392 -40.07 -45.74 -63.20
C THR A 392 -39.45 -44.42 -63.65
N MET A 393 -38.15 -44.27 -63.45
CA MET A 393 -37.38 -43.14 -63.94
C MET A 393 -36.39 -43.62 -65.00
N GLY A 394 -36.48 -43.04 -66.18
CA GLY A 394 -35.48 -43.19 -67.23
C GLY A 394 -34.44 -42.06 -67.17
N TRP A 395 -33.30 -42.24 -67.84
CA TRP A 395 -32.30 -41.19 -68.05
C TRP A 395 -32.25 -40.82 -69.53
N ASN A 396 -32.39 -39.54 -69.87
CA ASN A 396 -32.32 -39.07 -71.27
C ASN A 396 -30.98 -38.41 -71.65
N GLY A 397 -29.98 -38.46 -70.76
CA GLY A 397 -28.69 -37.77 -70.94
C GLY A 397 -28.53 -36.50 -70.12
N SER A 398 -29.61 -35.89 -69.61
CA SER A 398 -29.56 -34.68 -68.79
C SER A 398 -30.60 -34.61 -67.66
N GLN A 399 -31.71 -35.32 -67.78
CA GLN A 399 -32.83 -35.34 -66.85
C GLN A 399 -33.26 -36.77 -66.53
N TRP A 400 -33.79 -36.96 -65.31
CA TRP A 400 -34.59 -38.14 -65.00
C TRP A 400 -36.00 -37.94 -65.53
N ILE A 401 -36.42 -38.83 -66.43
CA ILE A 401 -37.73 -38.79 -67.09
C ILE A 401 -38.68 -39.75 -66.40
N LEU A 402 -39.80 -39.22 -65.90
CA LEU A 402 -40.87 -40.03 -65.35
C LEU A 402 -41.46 -40.89 -66.47
N GLN A 403 -41.38 -42.20 -66.32
CA GLN A 403 -41.96 -43.17 -67.24
C GLN A 403 -43.09 -43.91 -66.53
N ILE A 404 -44.30 -43.71 -67.02
CA ILE A 404 -45.50 -44.38 -66.54
C ILE A 404 -45.96 -45.33 -67.65
N TYR A 405 -46.12 -46.60 -67.28
CA TYR A 405 -46.66 -47.63 -68.16
C TYR A 405 -47.93 -48.20 -67.56
N ASN A 406 -48.96 -48.37 -68.37
CA ASN A 406 -50.09 -49.21 -67.98
C ASN A 406 -49.73 -50.67 -68.22
N VAL A 407 -50.13 -51.54 -67.30
CA VAL A 407 -49.88 -52.98 -67.36
C VAL A 407 -51.16 -53.66 -67.84
N LEU A 408 -51.06 -54.45 -68.91
CA LEU A 408 -52.19 -55.23 -69.42
C LEU A 408 -52.43 -56.50 -68.60
N ALA A 409 -53.70 -56.89 -68.47
CA ALA A 409 -54.15 -58.13 -67.85
C ALA A 409 -54.01 -59.35 -68.80
N ASP A 410 -52.93 -59.41 -69.57
CA ASP A 410 -52.71 -60.42 -70.62
C ASP A 410 -51.98 -61.69 -70.12
N GLY A 411 -51.66 -61.75 -68.83
CA GLY A 411 -50.85 -62.81 -68.23
C GLY A 411 -49.34 -62.67 -68.45
N ALA A 412 -48.90 -61.83 -69.39
CA ALA A 412 -47.50 -61.50 -69.66
C ALA A 412 -47.06 -60.16 -69.03
N ASN A 413 -48.00 -59.38 -68.47
CA ASN A 413 -47.80 -58.04 -67.93
C ASN A 413 -47.22 -57.08 -68.97
N SER A 414 -47.73 -57.13 -70.21
CA SER A 414 -47.27 -56.23 -71.27
C SER A 414 -47.42 -54.77 -70.87
N LEU A 415 -46.35 -54.00 -71.07
CA LEU A 415 -46.30 -52.58 -70.78
C LEU A 415 -46.73 -51.79 -72.02
N ILE A 416 -47.78 -50.98 -71.88
CA ILE A 416 -48.19 -50.01 -72.90
C ILE A 416 -47.95 -48.58 -72.39
N PRO A 417 -47.71 -47.60 -73.28
CA PRO A 417 -47.56 -46.20 -72.87
C PRO A 417 -48.77 -45.73 -72.06
N ASP A 418 -48.54 -44.83 -71.09
CA ASP A 418 -49.63 -44.28 -70.27
C ASP A 418 -50.76 -43.69 -71.13
N GLN A 419 -51.94 -44.26 -70.98
CA GLN A 419 -53.19 -43.89 -71.64
C GLN A 419 -54.26 -43.47 -70.65
N LEU A 420 -53.97 -43.59 -69.36
CA LEU A 420 -54.86 -43.25 -68.26
C LEU A 420 -54.60 -41.85 -67.70
N GLY A 421 -53.59 -41.15 -68.22
CA GLY A 421 -53.22 -39.80 -67.78
C GLY A 421 -52.82 -39.78 -66.31
N LEU A 422 -52.08 -40.81 -65.89
CA LEU A 422 -51.68 -40.98 -64.50
C LEU A 422 -50.65 -39.92 -64.11
N GLN A 423 -50.70 -39.52 -62.84
CA GLN A 423 -49.81 -38.51 -62.28
C GLN A 423 -49.01 -39.08 -61.13
N ALA A 424 -47.79 -38.57 -60.96
CA ALA A 424 -46.97 -38.84 -59.79
C ALA A 424 -46.36 -37.55 -59.24
N GLN A 425 -45.99 -37.60 -57.96
CA GLN A 425 -45.08 -36.67 -57.33
C GLN A 425 -43.66 -37.22 -57.40
N ILE A 426 -42.70 -36.37 -57.77
CA ILE A 426 -41.28 -36.67 -57.77
C ILE A 426 -40.59 -35.80 -56.72
N ASP A 427 -39.95 -36.44 -55.75
CA ASP A 427 -39.03 -35.75 -54.83
C ASP A 427 -37.60 -36.03 -55.27
N VAL A 428 -36.75 -35.01 -55.28
CA VAL A 428 -35.33 -35.14 -55.59
C VAL A 428 -34.47 -34.48 -54.52
N GLY A 429 -33.27 -35.01 -54.31
CA GLY A 429 -32.31 -34.40 -53.42
C GLY A 429 -30.96 -35.10 -53.42
N CYS A 430 -30.14 -34.83 -52.41
CA CYS A 430 -28.80 -35.39 -52.28
C CYS A 430 -28.69 -36.30 -51.06
N THR A 431 -28.12 -37.49 -51.26
CA THR A 431 -27.76 -38.43 -50.20
C THR A 431 -26.26 -38.38 -49.99
N TYR A 432 -25.79 -38.12 -48.78
CA TYR A 432 -24.38 -38.16 -48.41
C TYR A 432 -24.07 -39.47 -47.70
N ALA A 433 -22.89 -40.05 -47.94
CA ALA A 433 -22.45 -41.20 -47.14
C ALA A 433 -22.21 -40.74 -45.70
N ASN A 434 -22.78 -41.45 -44.73
CA ASN A 434 -22.41 -41.26 -43.32
C ASN A 434 -20.95 -41.71 -43.17
N GLN A 435 -20.05 -40.77 -42.88
CA GLN A 435 -18.67 -41.06 -42.49
C GLN A 435 -18.57 -41.27 -40.98
#